data_AF-A0A0F9EGG3-F1
#
_entry.id   AF-A0A0F9EGG3-F1
#
_cell.length_a   1.000
_cell.length_b   1.000
_cell.length_c   1.000
_cell.angle_alpha   90.00
_cell.angle_beta   90.00
_cell.angle_gamma   90.00
#
_symmetry.space_group_name_H-M   'P 1'
#
loop_
_entity.id
_entity.type
_entity.pdbx_description
1 polymer ?
#
loop_
_entity_poly.entity_id
_entity_poly.type
_entity_poly.pdbx_seq_one_letter_code
_entity_poly.pdbx_strand_id
1 'polypeptide(L)'
;MFYKTIEKDEFKLSFTSYLRRKPELEAKRLEIRMALSDIVGEEDVVVDETQLLSYKYSQLPGGIPLRRNSVAKGKYIIVMPDFAVYPETTEEVQEIVKLANQYIIPIIPFAGGSGLGITAPSGGIILA
;
A
#
# COMPACT_ATOMS: atom_id res chain seq x y z
N MET A 1 15.86 -5.06 -7.80
CA MET A 1 15.43 -5.78 -6.56
C MET A 1 15.15 -4.71 -5.52
N PHE A 2 13.87 -4.37 -5.27
CA PHE A 2 13.47 -3.10 -4.63
C PHE A 2 12.78 -3.31 -3.26
N TYR A 3 13.47 -3.98 -2.34
CA TYR A 3 12.91 -4.33 -1.04
C TYR A 3 13.81 -3.80 0.08
N LYS A 4 13.20 -3.31 1.16
CA LYS A 4 13.87 -3.07 2.45
C LYS A 4 13.86 -4.38 3.24
N THR A 5 15.02 -4.89 3.62
CA THR A 5 15.17 -6.18 4.34
C THR A 5 15.57 -5.93 5.79
N ILE A 6 14.90 -6.63 6.71
CA ILE A 6 15.28 -6.68 8.13
C ILE A 6 15.74 -8.11 8.42
N GLU A 7 16.90 -8.26 9.06
CA GLU A 7 17.47 -9.55 9.47
C GLU A 7 17.29 -9.74 10.99
N LYS A 8 16.73 -10.90 11.37
CA LYS A 8 16.75 -11.47 12.73
C LYS A 8 17.06 -12.96 12.57
N ASP A 9 17.82 -13.56 13.49
CA ASP A 9 18.69 -14.74 13.31
C ASP A 9 18.22 -15.98 12.51
N GLU A 10 16.97 -16.11 12.06
CA GLU A 10 16.55 -17.13 11.07
C GLU A 10 15.48 -16.65 10.06
N PHE A 11 15.11 -15.36 10.07
CA PHE A 11 14.00 -14.82 9.27
C PHE A 11 14.42 -13.55 8.51
N LYS A 12 14.23 -13.59 7.17
CA LYS A 12 14.37 -12.40 6.31
C LYS A 12 13.00 -11.85 5.96
N LEU A 13 12.60 -10.78 6.64
CA LEU A 13 11.41 -10.01 6.30
C LEU A 13 11.76 -8.94 5.27
N SER A 14 10.97 -8.83 4.21
CA SER A 14 11.20 -7.85 3.15
C SER A 14 9.91 -7.12 2.79
N PHE A 15 9.95 -5.79 2.73
CA PHE A 15 8.79 -4.97 2.37
C PHE A 15 8.89 -4.48 0.92
N THR A 16 7.75 -4.44 0.23
CA THR A 16 7.60 -3.84 -1.10
C THR A 16 6.25 -3.15 -1.20
N SER A 17 6.04 -2.35 -2.24
CA SER A 17 4.78 -1.69 -2.52
C SER A 17 4.57 -1.61 -4.03
N TYR A 18 3.51 -0.96 -4.50
CA TYR A 18 3.32 -0.75 -5.93
C TYR A 18 4.42 0.13 -6.51
N LEU A 19 4.64 1.30 -5.92
CA LEU A 19 5.63 2.25 -6.41
C LEU A 19 7.05 1.70 -6.31
N ARG A 20 7.42 1.02 -5.22
CA ARG A 20 8.77 0.43 -5.08
C ARG A 20 9.11 -0.56 -6.19
N ARG A 21 8.13 -1.19 -6.83
CA ARG A 21 8.34 -2.12 -7.95
C ARG A 21 8.49 -1.41 -9.31
N LYS A 22 8.20 -0.12 -9.36
CA LYS A 22 8.16 0.76 -10.53
C LYS A 22 9.01 2.01 -10.29
N PRO A 23 10.33 1.97 -10.56
CA PRO A 23 11.26 3.06 -10.25
C PRO A 23 10.83 4.43 -10.77
N GLU A 24 10.20 4.46 -11.94
CA GLU A 24 9.66 5.67 -12.57
C GLU A 24 8.54 6.32 -11.75
N LEU A 25 7.73 5.52 -11.04
CA LEU A 25 6.69 6.03 -10.16
C LEU A 25 7.21 6.28 -8.74
N GLU A 26 8.16 5.47 -8.26
CA GLU A 26 8.82 5.70 -6.97
C GLU A 26 9.56 7.03 -6.96
N ALA A 27 10.20 7.41 -8.08
CA ALA A 27 10.82 8.72 -8.24
C ALA A 27 9.82 9.89 -8.11
N LYS A 28 8.54 9.62 -8.41
CA LYS A 28 7.42 10.57 -8.30
C LYS A 28 6.64 10.45 -6.98
N ARG A 29 7.10 9.63 -6.02
CA ARG A 29 6.37 9.39 -4.76
C ARG A 29 6.01 10.70 -4.04
N LEU A 30 6.94 11.65 -3.97
CA LEU A 30 6.69 12.93 -3.31
C LEU A 30 5.65 13.77 -4.07
N GLU A 31 5.75 13.84 -5.39
CA GLU A 31 4.78 14.51 -6.27
C GLU A 31 3.37 13.93 -6.10
N ILE A 32 3.25 12.60 -6.10
CA ILE A 32 1.97 11.91 -5.89
C ILE A 32 1.41 12.19 -4.49
N ARG A 33 2.26 12.16 -3.45
CA ARG A 33 1.86 12.49 -2.09
C ARG A 33 1.30 13.90 -2.01
N MET A 34 2.02 14.88 -2.56
CA MET A 34 1.59 16.28 -2.54
C MET A 34 0.26 16.45 -3.26
N ALA A 35 0.09 15.83 -4.43
CA ALA A 35 -1.19 15.86 -5.15
C ALA A 35 -2.34 15.22 -4.36
N LEU A 36 -2.10 14.14 -3.61
CA LEU A 36 -3.10 13.58 -2.70
C LEU A 36 -3.43 14.55 -1.57
N SER A 37 -2.43 15.18 -0.96
CA SER A 37 -2.62 16.17 0.10
C SER A 37 -3.37 17.43 -0.40
N ASP A 38 -3.16 17.85 -1.64
CA ASP A 38 -3.92 18.95 -2.25
C ASP A 38 -5.41 18.59 -2.44
N ILE A 39 -5.74 17.30 -2.55
CA ILE A 39 -7.12 16.82 -2.70
C ILE A 39 -7.80 16.70 -1.33
N VAL A 40 -7.21 15.96 -0.39
CA VAL A 40 -7.87 15.60 0.89
C VAL A 40 -7.35 16.34 2.12
N GLY A 41 -6.29 17.14 2.03
CA GLY A 41 -5.58 17.67 3.20
C GLY A 41 -4.35 16.83 3.58
N GLU A 42 -3.42 17.41 4.34
CA GLU A 42 -2.18 16.69 4.72
C GLU A 42 -2.44 15.65 5.82
N GLU A 43 -3.34 15.98 6.74
CA GLU A 43 -3.81 15.14 7.83
C GLU A 43 -4.49 13.86 7.36
N ASP A 44 -5.11 13.89 6.18
CA ASP A 44 -5.85 12.79 5.59
C ASP A 44 -5.01 11.95 4.61
N VAL A 45 -3.68 12.14 4.60
CA VAL A 45 -2.74 11.31 3.84
C VAL A 45 -1.78 10.56 4.76
N VAL A 46 -1.97 9.25 4.87
CA VAL A 46 -1.11 8.35 5.63
C VAL A 46 0.07 7.87 4.79
N VAL A 47 1.27 8.08 5.32
CA VAL A 47 2.55 7.66 4.70
C VAL A 47 3.46 6.87 5.63
N ASP A 48 3.17 6.89 6.93
CA ASP A 48 3.99 6.20 7.93
C ASP A 48 3.92 4.68 7.75
N GLU A 49 5.07 4.01 7.67
CA GLU A 49 5.14 2.57 7.40
C GLU A 49 4.40 1.74 8.47
N THR A 50 4.36 2.21 9.72
CA THR A 50 3.70 1.50 10.82
C THR A 50 2.19 1.63 10.77
N GLN A 51 1.68 2.82 10.41
CA GLN A 51 0.25 3.04 10.19
C GLN A 51 -0.23 2.30 8.94
N LEU A 52 0.53 2.34 7.84
CA LEU A 52 0.19 1.63 6.60
C LEU A 52 0.15 0.11 6.78
N LEU A 53 0.86 -0.43 7.77
CA LEU A 53 0.84 -1.86 8.09
C LEU A 53 -0.54 -2.34 8.55
N SER A 54 -1.35 -1.45 9.14
CA SER A 54 -2.69 -1.79 9.64
C SER A 54 -3.65 -2.21 8.52
N TYR A 55 -3.56 -1.58 7.34
CA TYR A 55 -4.39 -1.89 6.16
C TYR A 55 -4.01 -3.19 5.44
N LYS A 56 -3.03 -3.94 5.96
CA LYS A 56 -2.62 -5.23 5.41
C LYS A 56 -3.55 -6.37 5.85
N TYR A 57 -4.32 -6.19 6.93
CA TYR A 57 -5.02 -7.29 7.61
C TYR A 57 -6.17 -7.88 6.78
N SER A 58 -5.91 -9.00 6.11
CA SER A 58 -6.91 -10.07 5.94
C SER A 58 -6.75 -11.04 7.11
N GLN A 59 -7.85 -11.34 7.80
CA GLN A 59 -7.93 -12.24 8.96
C GLN A 59 -7.71 -13.73 8.61
N LEU A 60 -7.06 -14.05 7.49
CA LEU A 60 -6.67 -15.41 7.19
C LEU A 60 -5.36 -15.75 7.92
N PRO A 61 -5.30 -16.86 8.68
CA PRO A 61 -4.06 -17.34 9.27
C PRO A 61 -3.07 -17.60 8.13
N GLY A 62 -1.92 -16.94 8.19
CA GLY A 62 -0.91 -17.03 7.13
C GLY A 62 -1.09 -16.03 5.99
N GLY A 63 -1.61 -14.82 6.30
CA GLY A 63 -1.67 -13.62 5.43
C GLY A 63 -0.91 -13.80 4.13
N ILE A 64 -1.67 -14.15 3.08
CA ILE A 64 -1.18 -14.88 1.92
C ILE A 64 0.18 -14.33 1.49
N PRO A 65 1.27 -15.10 1.63
CA PRO A 65 2.49 -14.80 0.93
C PRO A 65 2.15 -14.96 -0.55
N LEU A 66 1.86 -13.84 -1.22
CA LEU A 66 1.44 -13.78 -2.63
C LEU A 66 2.45 -14.45 -3.57
N ARG A 67 3.61 -14.84 -3.06
CA ARG A 67 4.46 -15.86 -3.65
C ARG A 67 4.55 -17.07 -2.74
N ARG A 68 3.77 -18.11 -3.06
CA ARG A 68 3.89 -19.49 -2.54
C ARG A 68 5.35 -19.98 -2.50
N ASN A 69 6.20 -19.47 -3.40
CA ASN A 69 7.63 -19.78 -3.51
C ASN A 69 8.57 -19.02 -2.54
N SER A 70 8.12 -17.96 -1.85
CA SER A 70 8.99 -17.19 -0.93
C SER A 70 9.03 -17.80 0.47
N VAL A 71 7.91 -18.37 0.93
CA VAL A 71 7.84 -19.12 2.21
C VAL A 71 8.73 -20.35 2.17
N ALA A 72 8.74 -21.07 1.05
CA ALA A 72 9.60 -22.24 0.85
C ALA A 72 11.11 -21.91 0.89
N LYS A 73 11.50 -20.63 0.85
CA LYS A 73 12.89 -20.15 0.89
C LYS A 73 13.20 -19.30 2.13
N GLY A 74 12.37 -19.36 3.18
CA GLY A 74 12.57 -18.57 4.41
C GLY A 74 12.44 -17.05 4.21
N LYS A 75 11.81 -16.60 3.11
CA LYS A 75 11.68 -15.19 2.76
C LYS A 75 10.22 -14.77 2.81
N TYR A 76 9.88 -13.89 3.73
CA TYR A 76 8.54 -13.31 3.82
C TYR A 76 8.52 -11.95 3.13
N ILE A 77 7.81 -11.86 2.01
CA ILE A 77 7.62 -10.61 1.29
C ILE A 77 6.26 -10.04 1.69
N ILE A 78 6.28 -8.87 2.31
CA ILE A 78 5.08 -8.10 2.63
C ILE A 78 4.88 -7.06 1.53
N VAL A 79 3.68 -7.05 0.95
CA VAL A 79 3.23 -5.95 0.08
C VAL A 79 2.52 -4.94 0.96
N MET A 80 3.05 -3.72 0.98
CA MET A 80 2.54 -2.57 1.71
C MET A 80 1.74 -1.67 0.76
N PRO A 81 0.72 -0.97 1.25
CA PRO A 81 0.23 0.23 0.59
C PRO A 81 1.36 1.24 0.34
N ASP A 82 1.16 2.08 -0.65
CA ASP A 82 2.00 3.24 -0.89
C ASP A 82 1.50 4.47 -0.14
N PHE A 83 0.18 4.61 -0.04
CA PHE A 83 -0.54 5.66 0.66
C PHE A 83 -1.87 5.10 1.21
N ALA A 84 -2.41 5.72 2.25
CA ALA A 84 -3.84 5.64 2.56
C ALA A 84 -4.41 7.05 2.63
N VAL A 85 -5.63 7.23 2.14
CA VAL A 85 -6.31 8.52 2.13
C VAL A 85 -7.73 8.41 2.67
N TYR A 86 -8.19 9.47 3.32
CA TYR A 86 -9.51 9.57 3.94
C TYR A 86 -10.33 10.72 3.32
N PRO A 87 -10.92 10.51 2.13
CA PRO A 87 -11.76 11.54 1.53
C PRO A 87 -13.08 11.68 2.30
N GLU A 88 -13.55 12.92 2.44
CA GLU A 88 -14.82 13.26 3.07
C GLU A 88 -15.94 13.54 2.05
N THR A 89 -15.55 13.82 0.80
CA THR A 89 -16.50 14.20 -0.27
C THR A 89 -16.44 13.29 -1.49
N THR A 90 -17.52 13.27 -2.29
CA THR A 90 -17.53 12.50 -3.53
C THR A 90 -16.58 13.10 -4.57
N GLU A 91 -16.39 14.42 -4.52
CA GLU A 91 -15.50 15.19 -5.37
C GLU A 91 -14.04 14.79 -5.14
N GLU A 92 -13.61 14.69 -3.88
CA GLU A 92 -12.27 14.18 -3.53
C GLU A 92 -12.04 12.75 -4.05
N VAL A 93 -13.03 11.87 -3.88
CA VAL A 93 -12.95 10.51 -4.42
C VAL A 93 -12.75 10.53 -5.94
N GLN A 94 -13.48 11.39 -6.66
CA GLN A 94 -13.31 11.53 -8.12
C GLN A 94 -11.91 12.00 -8.50
N GLU A 95 -11.36 12.99 -7.79
CA GLU A 95 -10.01 13.51 -8.06
C GLU A 95 -8.93 12.47 -7.74
N ILE A 96 -9.07 11.71 -6.65
CA ILE A 96 -8.17 10.58 -6.32
C ILE A 96 -8.20 9.53 -7.43
N VAL A 97 -9.39 9.17 -7.95
CA VAL A 97 -9.51 8.20 -9.05
C VAL A 97 -8.84 8.71 -10.32
N LYS A 98 -9.00 9.99 -10.67
CA LYS A 98 -8.33 10.61 -11.82
C LYS A 98 -6.81 10.59 -11.67
N LEU A 99 -6.30 10.99 -10.50
CA LEU A 99 -4.87 10.99 -10.17
C LEU A 99 -4.29 9.58 -10.23
N ALA A 100 -4.97 8.60 -9.63
CA ALA A 100 -4.54 7.21 -9.65
C ALA A 100 -4.50 6.66 -11.07
N ASN A 101 -5.49 6.99 -11.91
CA ASN A 101 -5.50 6.59 -13.32
C ASN A 101 -4.37 7.26 -14.12
N GLN A 102 -4.02 8.52 -13.84
CA GLN A 102 -2.89 9.20 -14.49
C GLN A 102 -1.57 8.46 -14.26
N TYR A 103 -1.33 7.96 -13.05
CA TYR A 103 -0.11 7.23 -12.68
C TYR A 103 -0.26 5.70 -12.79
N ILE A 104 -1.43 5.21 -13.20
CA ILE A 104 -1.77 3.79 -13.24
C ILE A 104 -1.49 3.13 -11.88
N ILE A 105 -1.88 3.78 -10.79
CA ILE A 105 -1.76 3.27 -9.42
C ILE A 105 -3.07 2.57 -9.05
N PRO A 106 -3.03 1.32 -8.53
CA PRO A 106 -4.25 0.66 -8.09
C PRO A 106 -4.84 1.36 -6.87
N ILE A 107 -6.17 1.49 -6.86
CA ILE A 107 -6.95 1.90 -5.68
C ILE A 107 -7.54 0.64 -5.03
N ILE A 108 -7.45 0.57 -3.71
CA ILE A 108 -8.08 -0.47 -2.90
C ILE A 108 -9.08 0.21 -1.98
N PRO A 109 -10.39 0.05 -2.21
CA PRO A 109 -11.40 0.54 -1.28
C PRO A 109 -11.28 -0.22 0.04
N PHE A 110 -11.32 0.51 1.14
CA PHE A 110 -11.20 0.02 2.50
C PHE A 110 -12.34 0.61 3.34
N ALA A 111 -12.89 -0.22 4.22
CA ALA A 111 -13.95 0.17 5.16
C ALA A 111 -13.51 -0.28 6.56
N GLY A 112 -14.38 -0.75 7.44
CA GLY A 112 -14.02 -1.13 8.82
C GLY A 112 -13.06 -2.34 9.02
N GLY A 113 -12.39 -2.85 7.98
CA GLY A 113 -11.38 -3.93 8.09
C GLY A 113 -11.88 -5.30 8.58
N SER A 114 -13.18 -5.44 8.88
CA SER A 114 -13.80 -6.67 9.37
C SER A 114 -14.14 -7.67 8.26
N GLY A 115 -14.14 -7.22 7.00
CA GLY A 115 -14.37 -8.06 5.83
C GLY A 115 -13.16 -8.95 5.52
N LEU A 116 -13.40 -10.25 5.32
CA LEU A 116 -12.37 -11.29 5.09
C LEU A 116 -11.53 -11.12 3.80
N GLY A 117 -11.71 -10.05 3.01
CA GLY A 117 -11.21 -9.96 1.64
C GLY A 117 -10.53 -8.67 1.20
N ILE A 118 -10.53 -7.60 2.01
CA ILE A 118 -9.88 -6.34 1.59
C ILE A 118 -8.39 -6.44 1.95
N THR A 119 -7.61 -6.87 0.97
CA THR A 119 -6.15 -6.83 1.03
C THR A 119 -5.64 -5.80 0.04
N ALA A 120 -4.44 -5.30 0.26
CA ALA A 120 -3.67 -4.55 -0.73
C ALA A 120 -2.73 -5.49 -1.50
N PRO A 121 -3.23 -6.42 -2.35
CA PRO A 121 -2.39 -7.45 -2.95
C PRO A 121 -1.28 -6.86 -3.83
N SER A 122 -1.50 -5.64 -4.31
CA SER A 122 -0.61 -4.91 -5.18
C SER A 122 0.00 -3.66 -4.54
N GLY A 123 -0.24 -3.35 -3.27
CA GLY A 123 0.07 -2.01 -2.73
C GLY A 123 -0.79 -0.95 -3.40
N GLY A 124 -0.29 0.28 -3.55
CA GLY A 124 -1.05 1.38 -4.16
C GLY A 124 -1.76 2.26 -3.14
N ILE A 125 -2.88 2.87 -3.53
CA ILE A 125 -3.62 3.82 -2.69
C ILE A 125 -4.76 3.08 -1.99
N ILE A 126 -4.77 3.09 -0.66
CA ILE A 126 -5.94 2.72 0.12
C ILE A 126 -6.89 3.91 0.14
N LEU A 127 -8.16 3.66 -0.20
CA LEU A 127 -9.25 4.62 -0.07
C LEU A 127 -10.08 4.21 1.15
N ALA A 128 -9.86 4.86 2.31
CA ALA A 128 -10.37 4.45 3.62
C ALA A 128 -11.62 5.24 4.05
#